data_AF-A0A7X8F8K3-F1
#
_entry.id   AF-A0A7X8F8K3-F1
#
_cell.length_a   1.000
_cell.length_b   1.000
_cell.length_c   1.000
_cell.angle_alpha   90.00
_cell.angle_beta   90.00
_cell.angle_gamma   90.00
#
_symmetry.space_group_name_H-M   'P 1'
#
loop_
_entity.id
_entity.type
_entity.pdbx_description
1 polymer ?
#
loop_
_entity_poly.entity_id
_entity_poly.type
_entity_poly.pdbx_seq_one_letter_code
_entity_poly.pdbx_strand_id
1 'polypeptide(L)'
;MKKALIISIVLLLLFSMIACGKKNQKQDGSIDVESRTHTGAIELESDFSGEIYLDDEYMKDISPSEAITLNDVPVGEHTVTLEYAGKTLTQEITVNRNEKSFHSFKESIKSIKMTRIDGGSFWMGDRDGESDELPVHQVNVSSFLMGTYQITQKEWQSVMGYNPSRFKGDNLPVDNIDWYEAVKFCNKLSSLEGLTPCYSGSGVNTKCNWNADGYRLPTEAEWEFAATGGNNSNEYTYSGSGSIGSVGWYSGNAGGRTKAVGSKKPNELGIYDMTGNVWEWCWDWHDEYYYSNSPSRDPKGADSGKERVFRGGAYNSAAVHCRSANRGFIYPDKPGNIVLGLRVAKKSR
;
A
#
# COMPACT_ATOMS: atom_id res chain seq x y z
N MET A 1 -47.20 -57.80 -35.64
CA MET A 1 -48.45 -57.29 -35.05
C MET A 1 -48.60 -55.82 -35.42
N LYS A 2 -49.68 -55.49 -36.16
CA LYS A 2 -50.47 -54.22 -36.21
C LYS A 2 -49.71 -52.87 -36.16
N LYS A 3 -49.93 -51.84 -37.00
CA LYS A 3 -50.84 -51.40 -38.09
C LYS A 3 -50.13 -50.11 -38.66
N ALA A 4 -49.94 -49.85 -39.96
CA ALA A 4 -50.87 -49.21 -40.93
C ALA A 4 -51.57 -47.93 -40.37
N LEU A 5 -51.68 -46.75 -41.04
CA LEU A 5 -52.12 -46.50 -42.42
C LEU A 5 -52.34 -44.97 -42.71
N ILE A 6 -52.17 -44.52 -43.99
CA ILE A 6 -52.88 -43.43 -44.77
C ILE A 6 -52.64 -41.93 -44.43
N ILE A 7 -52.59 -40.89 -45.30
CA ILE A 7 -52.61 -40.55 -46.77
C ILE A 7 -53.46 -39.26 -46.95
N SER A 8 -53.04 -38.37 -47.88
CA SER A 8 -53.78 -37.35 -48.71
C SER A 8 -53.24 -35.91 -48.57
N ILE A 9 -52.59 -35.27 -49.57
CA ILE A 9 -52.96 -34.86 -50.96
C ILE A 9 -53.98 -33.71 -51.03
N VAL A 10 -53.55 -32.53 -51.51
CA VAL A 10 -54.21 -31.59 -52.47
C VAL A 10 -53.10 -30.70 -53.09
N LEU A 11 -52.69 -30.86 -54.37
CA LEU A 11 -53.20 -30.26 -55.63
C LEU A 11 -52.85 -28.74 -55.78
N LEU A 12 -52.44 -28.10 -56.89
CA LEU A 12 -51.82 -28.35 -58.22
C LEU A 12 -51.91 -26.98 -58.96
N LEU A 13 -51.19 -26.80 -60.08
CA LEU A 13 -51.32 -25.75 -61.13
C LEU A 13 -50.53 -24.43 -60.90
N LEU A 14 -49.86 -23.78 -61.87
CA LEU A 14 -49.63 -23.98 -63.31
C LEU A 14 -48.63 -22.90 -63.82
N PHE A 15 -48.15 -23.10 -65.06
CA PHE A 15 -47.36 -22.24 -65.98
C PHE A 15 -45.83 -22.48 -66.02
N SER A 16 -45.26 -23.23 -66.98
CA SER A 16 -45.09 -22.97 -68.45
C SER A 16 -44.06 -21.85 -68.72
N MET A 17 -43.03 -21.91 -69.58
CA MET A 17 -42.56 -22.79 -70.65
C MET A 17 -41.14 -22.31 -71.06
N ILE A 18 -40.28 -23.23 -71.53
CA ILE A 18 -39.36 -23.13 -72.69
C ILE A 18 -38.32 -21.99 -72.74
N ALA A 19 -37.02 -22.34 -72.73
CA ALA A 19 -36.16 -22.21 -73.92
C ALA A 19 -34.73 -22.76 -73.71
N CYS A 20 -34.32 -23.60 -74.66
CA CYS A 20 -32.98 -24.11 -74.91
C CYS A 20 -32.06 -23.01 -75.48
N GLY A 21 -30.81 -22.92 -75.00
CA GLY A 21 -29.84 -21.95 -75.51
C GLY A 21 -28.40 -22.15 -75.03
N LYS A 22 -27.67 -23.01 -75.73
CA LYS A 22 -26.21 -23.08 -75.98
C LYS A 22 -25.21 -22.44 -74.98
N LYS A 23 -24.30 -23.30 -74.52
CA LYS A 23 -22.87 -23.11 -74.18
C LYS A 23 -22.32 -21.68 -74.24
N ASN A 24 -21.75 -21.22 -73.12
CA ASN A 24 -20.45 -20.55 -73.11
C ASN A 24 -19.77 -20.80 -71.76
N GLN A 25 -18.55 -21.34 -71.82
CA GLN A 25 -17.64 -21.45 -70.68
C GLN A 25 -17.29 -20.05 -70.17
N LYS A 26 -17.45 -19.82 -68.87
CA LYS A 26 -16.65 -18.87 -68.11
C LYS A 26 -16.24 -19.54 -66.80
N GLN A 27 -14.94 -19.53 -66.54
CA GLN A 27 -14.34 -19.87 -65.27
C GLN A 27 -15.03 -19.06 -64.17
N ASP A 28 -15.64 -19.77 -63.22
CA ASP A 28 -16.00 -19.18 -61.94
C ASP A 28 -14.80 -19.39 -61.01
N GLY A 29 -14.06 -18.32 -60.78
CA GLY A 29 -13.04 -18.27 -59.76
C GLY A 29 -13.74 -18.15 -58.43
N SER A 30 -13.64 -19.19 -57.59
CA SER A 30 -13.93 -19.09 -56.17
C SER A 30 -13.04 -17.99 -55.58
N ILE A 31 -13.64 -16.84 -55.32
CA ILE A 31 -13.01 -15.80 -54.50
C ILE A 31 -13.21 -16.27 -53.05
N ASP A 32 -12.17 -16.85 -52.47
CA ASP A 32 -12.02 -16.87 -51.02
C ASP A 32 -11.88 -15.41 -50.57
N VAL A 33 -13.01 -14.81 -50.17
CA VAL A 33 -12.99 -13.56 -49.40
C VAL A 33 -12.62 -13.96 -47.98
N GLU A 34 -11.33 -14.16 -47.72
CA GLU A 34 -10.81 -14.01 -46.37
C GLU A 34 -11.15 -12.58 -45.94
N SER A 35 -12.12 -12.44 -45.04
CA SER A 35 -12.34 -11.21 -44.31
C SER A 35 -11.03 -10.88 -43.60
N ARG A 36 -10.23 -9.96 -44.15
CA ARG A 36 -9.07 -9.43 -43.44
C ARG A 36 -9.59 -8.74 -42.20
N THR A 37 -9.54 -9.43 -41.07
CA THR A 37 -9.77 -8.82 -39.77
C THR A 37 -8.74 -7.70 -39.65
N HIS A 38 -9.23 -6.47 -39.63
CA HIS A 38 -8.37 -5.35 -39.31
C HIS A 38 -7.92 -5.53 -37.87
N THR A 39 -6.62 -5.41 -37.62
CA THR A 39 -6.04 -5.57 -36.28
C THR A 39 -5.27 -4.34 -35.83
N GLY A 40 -5.04 -4.24 -34.53
CA GLY A 40 -4.13 -3.32 -33.87
C GLY A 40 -3.28 -4.04 -32.83
N ALA A 41 -2.64 -3.27 -31.95
CA ALA A 41 -1.86 -3.79 -30.84
C ALA A 41 -2.19 -3.05 -29.53
N ILE A 42 -1.99 -3.75 -28.42
CA ILE A 42 -2.18 -3.21 -27.07
C ILE A 42 -0.90 -3.45 -26.27
N GLU A 43 -0.36 -2.40 -25.65
CA GLU A 43 0.67 -2.50 -24.63
C GLU A 43 0.04 -2.39 -23.25
N LEU A 44 0.40 -3.31 -22.37
CA LEU A 44 -0.11 -3.37 -21.02
C LEU A 44 1.04 -3.33 -20.03
N GLU A 45 0.90 -2.51 -19.01
CA GLU A 45 1.73 -2.51 -17.80
C GLU A 45 0.87 -2.76 -16.57
N SER A 46 1.48 -3.30 -15.51
CA SER A 46 0.79 -3.56 -14.25
C SER A 46 1.72 -3.31 -13.07
N ASP A 47 1.18 -2.77 -11.98
CA ASP A 47 1.86 -2.70 -10.67
C ASP A 47 1.89 -4.07 -9.97
N PHE A 48 1.17 -5.05 -10.52
CA PHE A 48 0.94 -6.38 -9.93
C PHE A 48 1.41 -7.51 -10.84
N SER A 49 1.81 -8.62 -10.21
CA SER A 49 1.93 -9.91 -10.91
C SER A 49 0.56 -10.56 -11.01
N GLY A 50 0.17 -11.02 -12.19
CA GLY A 50 -1.13 -11.65 -12.41
C GLY A 50 -1.34 -12.14 -13.83
N GLU A 51 -2.54 -12.63 -14.09
CA GLU A 51 -2.98 -13.20 -15.36
C GLU A 51 -3.78 -12.13 -16.14
N ILE A 52 -3.39 -11.87 -17.39
CA ILE A 52 -4.10 -10.94 -18.29
C ILE A 52 -5.06 -11.72 -19.17
N TYR A 53 -6.29 -11.21 -19.26
CA TYR A 53 -7.35 -11.69 -20.13
C TYR A 53 -7.78 -10.58 -21.10
N LEU A 54 -8.12 -10.97 -22.32
CA LEU A 54 -8.75 -10.14 -23.33
C LEU A 54 -10.10 -10.79 -23.69
N ASP A 55 -11.20 -10.09 -23.46
CA ASP A 55 -12.56 -10.62 -23.66
C ASP A 55 -12.78 -11.99 -22.99
N ASP A 56 -12.35 -12.11 -21.73
CA ASP A 56 -12.37 -13.33 -20.91
C ASP A 56 -11.46 -14.48 -21.40
N GLU A 57 -10.67 -14.28 -22.45
CA GLU A 57 -9.65 -15.24 -22.90
C GLU A 57 -8.29 -14.94 -22.27
N TYR A 58 -7.68 -15.95 -21.64
CA TYR A 58 -6.34 -15.82 -21.07
C TYR A 58 -5.32 -15.53 -22.18
N MET A 59 -4.51 -14.49 -21.97
CA MET A 59 -3.48 -14.05 -22.91
C MET A 59 -2.08 -14.44 -22.43
N LYS A 60 -1.68 -13.90 -21.26
CA LYS A 60 -0.38 -14.15 -20.64
C LYS A 60 -0.29 -13.62 -19.22
N ASP A 61 0.68 -14.12 -18.48
CA ASP A 61 1.10 -13.53 -17.22
C ASP A 61 1.80 -12.18 -17.43
N ILE A 62 1.61 -11.26 -16.49
CA ILE A 62 2.31 -9.99 -16.39
C ILE A 62 3.04 -9.90 -15.05
N SER A 63 4.17 -9.21 -15.01
CA SER A 63 4.92 -8.91 -13.80
C SER A 63 5.13 -7.40 -13.64
N PRO A 64 5.29 -6.89 -12.41
CA PRO A 64 5.61 -5.50 -12.17
C PRO A 64 6.83 -5.07 -12.97
N SER A 65 6.81 -3.85 -13.51
CA SER A 65 7.89 -3.26 -14.32
C SER A 65 8.24 -3.99 -15.64
N GLU A 66 7.35 -4.87 -16.12
CA GLU A 66 7.45 -5.49 -17.44
C GLU A 66 6.22 -5.11 -18.28
N ALA A 67 6.46 -4.39 -19.39
CA ALA A 67 5.43 -4.13 -20.38
C ALA A 67 5.22 -5.37 -21.26
N ILE A 68 3.97 -5.66 -21.56
CA ILE A 68 3.58 -6.77 -22.43
C ILE A 68 2.86 -6.21 -23.64
N THR A 69 3.05 -6.81 -24.82
CA THR A 69 2.32 -6.41 -26.03
C THR A 69 1.46 -7.55 -26.52
N LEU A 70 0.16 -7.28 -26.70
CA LEU A 70 -0.78 -8.13 -27.43
C LEU A 70 -0.85 -7.62 -28.86
N ASN A 71 -0.39 -8.41 -29.83
CA ASN A 71 -0.46 -8.08 -31.25
C ASN A 71 -1.70 -8.71 -31.89
N ASP A 72 -2.04 -8.26 -33.08
CA ASP A 72 -3.11 -8.81 -33.91
C ASP A 72 -4.49 -8.84 -33.24
N VAL A 73 -4.73 -7.87 -32.34
CA VAL A 73 -6.00 -7.72 -31.65
C VAL A 73 -7.03 -7.14 -32.63
N PRO A 74 -8.24 -7.72 -32.76
CA PRO A 74 -9.27 -7.19 -33.64
C PRO A 74 -9.55 -5.71 -33.41
N VAL A 75 -9.95 -4.99 -34.46
CA VAL A 75 -10.40 -3.60 -34.33
C VAL A 75 -11.80 -3.58 -33.73
N GLY A 76 -11.98 -2.84 -32.64
CA GLY A 76 -13.24 -2.75 -31.92
C GLY A 76 -13.07 -2.38 -30.45
N GLU A 77 -14.18 -2.45 -29.72
CA GLU A 77 -14.19 -2.37 -28.26
C GLU A 77 -13.82 -3.74 -27.70
N HIS A 78 -12.94 -3.75 -26.71
CA HIS A 78 -12.48 -4.94 -26.01
C HIS A 78 -12.41 -4.68 -24.52
N THR A 79 -12.51 -5.75 -23.75
CA THR A 79 -12.35 -5.72 -22.30
C THR A 79 -11.02 -6.38 -21.94
N VAL A 80 -10.12 -5.64 -21.26
CA VAL A 80 -8.90 -6.20 -20.69
C VAL A 80 -9.07 -6.39 -19.20
N THR A 81 -8.81 -7.60 -18.71
CA THR A 81 -8.93 -7.96 -17.31
C THR A 81 -7.58 -8.43 -16.76
N LEU A 82 -7.21 -7.95 -15.57
CA LEU A 82 -6.11 -8.45 -14.77
C LEU A 82 -6.68 -9.19 -13.55
N GLU A 83 -6.39 -10.48 -13.45
CA GLU A 83 -6.59 -11.25 -12.23
C GLU A 83 -5.29 -11.33 -11.43
N TYR A 84 -5.32 -10.86 -10.18
CA TYR A 84 -4.13 -10.81 -9.33
C TYR A 84 -4.52 -11.00 -7.86
N ALA A 85 -3.82 -11.90 -7.16
CA ALA A 85 -4.02 -12.15 -5.73
C ALA A 85 -5.50 -12.31 -5.29
N GLY A 86 -6.35 -12.92 -6.13
CA GLY A 86 -7.79 -13.11 -5.87
C GLY A 86 -8.65 -11.86 -6.07
N LYS A 87 -8.13 -10.82 -6.73
CA LYS A 87 -8.84 -9.60 -7.15
C LYS A 87 -8.86 -9.52 -8.68
N THR A 88 -9.77 -8.70 -9.19
CA THR A 88 -9.96 -8.46 -10.63
C THR A 88 -9.97 -6.95 -10.90
N LEU A 89 -9.19 -6.49 -11.87
CA LEU A 89 -9.27 -5.14 -12.44
C LEU A 89 -9.65 -5.25 -13.91
N THR A 90 -10.54 -4.38 -14.38
CA THR A 90 -11.06 -4.42 -15.75
C THR A 90 -10.99 -3.03 -16.38
N GLN A 91 -10.61 -2.97 -17.65
CA GLN A 91 -10.60 -1.75 -18.46
C GLN A 91 -11.27 -2.03 -19.81
N GLU A 92 -12.24 -1.19 -20.18
CA GLU A 92 -12.75 -1.13 -21.55
C GLU A 92 -11.79 -0.32 -22.41
N ILE A 93 -11.42 -0.85 -23.57
CA ILE A 93 -10.46 -0.24 -24.48
C ILE A 93 -10.98 -0.30 -25.92
N THR A 94 -10.60 0.70 -26.71
CA THR A 94 -10.82 0.69 -28.16
C THR A 94 -9.52 0.37 -28.87
N VAL A 95 -9.52 -0.67 -29.71
CA VAL A 95 -8.40 -1.03 -30.58
C VAL A 95 -8.65 -0.47 -31.97
N ASN A 96 -7.74 0.40 -32.42
CA ASN A 96 -7.79 1.01 -33.75
C ASN A 96 -6.87 0.28 -34.73
N ARG A 97 -7.22 0.35 -36.02
CA ARG A 97 -6.50 -0.32 -37.10
C ARG A 97 -5.05 0.17 -37.19
N ASN A 98 -4.10 -0.76 -37.14
CA ASN A 98 -2.66 -0.51 -37.24
C ASN A 98 -2.12 0.47 -36.18
N GLU A 99 -2.85 0.67 -35.08
CA GLU A 99 -2.39 1.49 -33.95
C GLU A 99 -1.99 0.61 -32.79
N LYS A 100 -1.03 1.09 -32.00
CA LYS A 100 -0.66 0.53 -30.71
C LYS A 100 -1.17 1.46 -29.61
N SER A 101 -2.10 0.99 -28.79
CA SER A 101 -2.58 1.72 -27.60
C SER A 101 -1.86 1.24 -26.34
N PHE A 102 -1.75 2.10 -25.33
CA PHE A 102 -1.09 1.79 -24.06
C PHE A 102 -2.08 1.91 -22.91
N HIS A 103 -2.14 0.89 -22.05
CA HIS A 103 -2.99 0.86 -20.86
C HIS A 103 -2.22 0.31 -19.66
N SER A 104 -2.60 0.71 -18.45
CA SER A 104 -1.91 0.28 -17.24
C SER A 104 -2.87 -0.07 -16.12
N PHE A 105 -2.66 -1.21 -15.47
CA PHE A 105 -3.35 -1.61 -14.26
C PHE A 105 -2.57 -1.16 -13.03
N LYS A 106 -3.03 -0.07 -12.42
CA LYS A 106 -2.43 0.50 -11.21
C LYS A 106 -3.41 0.34 -10.05
N GLU A 107 -2.92 0.04 -8.85
CA GLU A 107 -3.78 0.25 -7.67
C GLU A 107 -3.99 1.77 -7.58
N SER A 108 -5.24 2.25 -7.52
CA SER A 108 -5.46 3.51 -6.83
C SER A 108 -5.14 3.24 -5.37
N ILE A 109 -3.90 3.45 -4.95
CA ILE A 109 -3.58 3.48 -3.53
C ILE A 109 -4.40 4.64 -3.00
N LYS A 110 -5.41 4.33 -2.19
CA LYS A 110 -6.12 5.36 -1.44
C LYS A 110 -5.03 6.01 -0.58
N SER A 111 -4.73 7.28 -0.86
CA SER A 111 -3.60 7.96 -0.22
C SER A 111 -3.63 7.72 1.29
N ILE A 112 -2.49 7.39 1.88
CA ILE A 112 -2.40 7.23 3.33
C ILE A 112 -2.97 8.47 4.00
N LYS A 113 -3.88 8.29 4.97
CA LYS A 113 -4.46 9.43 5.68
C LYS A 113 -3.39 10.08 6.54
N MET A 114 -3.06 11.34 6.23
CA MET A 114 -2.05 12.11 6.94
C MET A 114 -2.69 13.26 7.73
N THR A 115 -2.14 13.53 8.91
CA THR A 115 -2.43 14.68 9.76
C THR A 115 -1.26 15.67 9.65
N ARG A 116 -1.56 16.96 9.42
CA ARG A 116 -0.55 18.03 9.48
C ARG A 116 -0.23 18.34 10.94
N ILE A 117 1.05 18.32 11.26
CA ILE A 117 1.59 18.65 12.56
C ILE A 117 2.29 20.00 12.42
N ASP A 118 1.70 21.02 13.05
CA ASP A 118 2.33 22.32 13.15
C ASP A 118 3.55 22.20 14.06
N GLY A 119 4.70 22.63 13.53
CA GLY A 119 5.96 22.60 14.26
C GLY A 119 5.93 23.47 15.51
N GLY A 120 6.82 23.16 16.45
CA GLY A 120 6.86 23.81 17.76
C GLY A 120 8.02 23.33 18.61
N SER A 121 8.03 23.79 19.86
CA SER A 121 9.03 23.39 20.85
C SER A 121 8.35 22.53 21.93
N PHE A 122 9.01 21.47 22.37
CA PHE A 122 8.55 20.65 23.48
C PHE A 122 9.71 20.15 24.33
N TRP A 123 9.40 19.69 25.53
CA TRP A 123 10.34 18.99 26.40
C TRP A 123 10.26 17.50 26.10
N MET A 124 11.34 16.96 25.53
CA MET A 124 11.48 15.55 25.15
C MET A 124 12.09 14.75 26.31
N GLY A 125 11.54 13.57 26.59
CA GLY A 125 11.93 12.69 27.70
C GLY A 125 11.02 12.76 28.92
N ASP A 126 11.34 11.98 29.95
CA ASP A 126 10.57 11.87 31.19
C ASP A 126 11.50 11.93 32.41
N ARG A 127 11.19 12.81 33.38
CA ARG A 127 12.01 12.99 34.59
C ARG A 127 11.96 11.78 35.52
N ASP A 128 10.87 11.04 35.46
CA ASP A 128 10.63 9.84 36.24
C ASP A 128 10.77 8.56 35.38
N GLY A 129 11.33 8.72 34.17
CA GLY A 129 11.55 7.67 33.19
C GLY A 129 12.83 6.86 33.39
N GLU A 130 13.13 6.01 32.41
CA GLU A 130 14.35 5.21 32.35
C GLU A 130 15.58 6.08 32.04
N SER A 131 16.79 5.55 32.21
CA SER A 131 18.04 6.30 32.02
C SER A 131 18.22 6.86 30.61
N ASP A 132 17.71 6.17 29.60
CA ASP A 132 17.76 6.57 28.20
C ASP A 132 16.66 7.56 27.80
N GLU A 133 15.71 7.85 28.72
CA GLU A 133 14.68 8.89 28.60
C GLU A 133 15.14 10.24 29.22
N LEU A 134 16.39 10.29 29.71
CA LEU A 134 17.00 11.42 30.40
C LEU A 134 18.26 11.95 29.68
N PRO A 135 18.62 13.23 29.89
CA PRO A 135 17.84 14.26 30.57
C PRO A 135 16.67 14.73 29.73
N VAL A 136 15.64 15.24 30.40
CA VAL A 136 14.59 16.01 29.72
C VAL A 136 15.21 17.25 29.09
N HIS A 137 15.02 17.44 27.80
CA HIS A 137 15.68 18.49 27.02
C HIS A 137 14.71 19.14 26.02
N GLN A 138 14.96 20.40 25.66
CA GLN A 138 14.08 21.13 24.76
C GLN A 138 14.43 20.82 23.29
N VAL A 139 13.43 20.43 22.51
CA VAL A 139 13.55 20.16 21.07
C VAL A 139 12.58 21.03 20.29
N ASN A 140 13.05 21.57 19.16
CA ASN A 140 12.26 22.28 18.17
C ASN A 140 12.03 21.37 16.97
N VAL A 141 10.76 21.07 16.68
CA VAL A 141 10.34 20.22 15.57
C VAL A 141 9.71 21.10 14.50
N SER A 142 10.22 21.02 13.27
CA SER A 142 9.64 21.68 12.10
C SER A 142 8.29 21.08 11.72
N SER A 143 7.46 21.82 10.99
CA SER A 143 6.16 21.29 10.55
C SER A 143 6.32 20.10 9.60
N PHE A 144 5.44 19.12 9.72
CA PHE A 144 5.47 17.90 8.92
C PHE A 144 4.07 17.27 8.82
N LEU A 145 3.95 16.22 8.03
CA LEU A 145 2.78 15.36 7.93
C LEU A 145 3.11 14.03 8.57
N MET A 146 2.19 13.48 9.36
CA MET A 146 2.29 12.14 9.95
C MET A 146 1.04 11.33 9.65
N GLY A 147 1.18 10.02 9.43
CA GLY A 147 0.05 9.11 9.28
C GLY A 147 -0.90 9.23 10.47
N THR A 148 -2.19 9.44 10.21
CA THR A 148 -3.22 9.53 11.25
C THR A 148 -3.34 8.21 12.04
N TYR A 149 -3.03 7.11 11.38
CA TYR A 149 -3.05 5.74 11.91
C TYR A 149 -1.68 5.07 11.69
N GLN A 150 -1.42 3.99 12.42
CA GLN A 150 -0.43 2.98 12.02
C GLN A 150 -0.78 2.46 10.62
N ILE A 151 0.23 2.12 9.82
CA ILE A 151 0.01 1.51 8.50
C ILE A 151 -0.73 0.20 8.69
N THR A 152 -1.85 0.07 7.99
CA THR A 152 -2.70 -1.11 8.05
C THR A 152 -2.14 -2.25 7.20
N GLN A 153 -2.60 -3.47 7.47
CA GLN A 153 -2.23 -4.64 6.67
C GLN A 153 -2.67 -4.51 5.21
N LYS A 154 -3.83 -3.87 4.96
CA LYS A 154 -4.32 -3.60 3.60
C LYS A 154 -3.40 -2.63 2.85
N GLU A 155 -3.02 -1.52 3.49
CA GLU A 155 -2.10 -0.53 2.91
C GLU A 155 -0.72 -1.16 2.66
N TRP A 156 -0.19 -1.91 3.63
CA TRP A 156 1.05 -2.66 3.47
C TRP A 156 0.99 -3.60 2.27
N GLN A 157 -0.05 -4.43 2.18
CA GLN A 157 -0.17 -5.42 1.12
C GLN A 157 -0.31 -4.78 -0.27
N SER A 158 -1.01 -3.64 -0.40
CA SER A 158 -1.10 -2.91 -1.67
C SER A 158 0.24 -2.35 -2.16
N VAL A 159 1.18 -2.05 -1.26
CA VAL A 159 2.49 -1.48 -1.61
C VAL A 159 3.56 -2.58 -1.75
N MET A 160 3.52 -3.57 -0.86
CA MET A 160 4.60 -4.55 -0.70
C MET A 160 4.29 -5.87 -1.41
N GLY A 161 3.03 -6.18 -1.67
CA GLY A 161 2.59 -7.40 -2.35
C GLY A 161 2.46 -8.64 -1.45
N TYR A 162 2.68 -8.51 -0.14
CA TYR A 162 2.55 -9.59 0.85
C TYR A 162 2.09 -9.03 2.20
N ASN A 163 1.73 -9.91 3.15
CA ASN A 163 1.32 -9.53 4.50
C ASN A 163 2.04 -10.42 5.55
N PRO A 164 3.05 -9.89 6.27
CA PRO A 164 3.84 -10.66 7.24
C PRO A 164 3.16 -10.82 8.62
N SER A 165 2.03 -10.15 8.84
CA SER A 165 1.50 -9.98 10.19
C SER A 165 0.96 -11.25 10.82
N ARG A 166 1.12 -11.41 12.13
CA ARG A 166 0.68 -12.64 12.83
C ARG A 166 -0.84 -12.79 12.81
N PHE A 167 -1.56 -11.74 13.20
CA PHE A 167 -3.02 -11.71 13.14
C PHE A 167 -3.46 -11.11 11.83
N LYS A 168 -4.49 -11.67 11.19
CA LYS A 168 -4.96 -11.19 9.89
C LYS A 168 -6.20 -10.32 10.02
N GLY A 169 -6.21 -9.21 9.29
CA GLY A 169 -7.38 -8.35 9.09
C GLY A 169 -6.98 -7.01 8.45
N ASP A 170 -7.71 -6.60 7.41
CA ASP A 170 -7.38 -5.43 6.58
C ASP A 170 -7.07 -4.16 7.37
N ASN A 171 -7.86 -3.88 8.40
CA ASN A 171 -7.77 -2.67 9.22
C ASN A 171 -6.90 -2.84 10.48
N LEU A 172 -6.28 -4.01 10.68
CA LEU A 172 -5.28 -4.19 11.72
C LEU A 172 -3.97 -3.52 11.27
N PRO A 173 -3.12 -3.03 12.19
CA PRO A 173 -1.79 -2.57 11.83
C PRO A 173 -0.98 -3.74 11.26
N VAL A 174 -0.10 -3.43 10.31
CA VAL A 174 0.94 -4.36 9.92
C VAL A 174 1.93 -4.54 11.08
N ASP A 175 2.26 -5.79 11.41
CA ASP A 175 3.32 -6.17 12.34
C ASP A 175 4.28 -7.21 11.71
N ASN A 176 5.32 -7.57 12.48
CA ASN A 176 6.40 -8.50 12.10
C ASN A 176 7.23 -8.03 10.90
N ILE A 177 7.51 -6.74 10.85
CA ILE A 177 8.38 -6.15 9.83
C ILE A 177 9.69 -5.69 10.45
N ASP A 178 10.78 -5.87 9.73
CA ASP A 178 12.06 -5.27 10.12
C ASP A 178 12.14 -3.79 9.67
N TRP A 179 13.17 -3.09 10.12
CA TRP A 179 13.34 -1.67 9.84
C TRP A 179 13.61 -1.40 8.35
N TYR A 180 14.30 -2.32 7.67
CA TYR A 180 14.61 -2.19 6.25
C TYR A 180 13.38 -2.37 5.38
N GLU A 181 12.48 -3.29 5.73
CA GLU A 181 11.18 -3.44 5.09
C GLU A 181 10.32 -2.19 5.29
N ALA A 182 10.34 -1.58 6.48
CA ALA A 182 9.63 -0.34 6.77
C ALA A 182 10.13 0.84 5.91
N VAL A 183 11.44 0.98 5.76
CA VAL A 183 12.07 1.94 4.84
C VAL A 183 11.72 1.66 3.37
N LYS A 184 11.73 0.39 2.97
CA LYS A 184 11.36 -0.03 1.61
C LYS A 184 9.89 0.28 1.30
N PHE A 185 9.00 0.08 2.26
CA PHE A 185 7.59 0.49 2.15
C PHE A 185 7.48 1.99 1.88
N CYS A 186 8.18 2.83 2.66
CA CYS A 186 8.16 4.28 2.47
C CYS A 186 8.61 4.70 1.06
N ASN A 187 9.71 4.12 0.56
CA ASN A 187 10.19 4.40 -0.79
C ASN A 187 9.23 3.92 -1.88
N LYS A 188 8.69 2.70 -1.77
CA LYS A 188 7.72 2.18 -2.74
C LYS A 188 6.46 3.02 -2.78
N LEU A 189 5.90 3.36 -1.62
CA LEU A 189 4.72 4.24 -1.53
C LEU A 189 5.01 5.61 -2.16
N SER A 190 6.21 6.17 -1.92
CA SER A 190 6.63 7.42 -2.57
C SER A 190 6.61 7.31 -4.09
N SER A 191 7.22 6.26 -4.66
CA SER A 191 7.25 6.06 -6.11
C SER A 191 5.86 5.84 -6.69
N LEU A 192 4.99 5.09 -6.01
CA LEU A 192 3.61 4.83 -6.46
C LEU A 192 2.76 6.11 -6.49
N GLU A 193 3.05 7.08 -5.61
CA GLU A 193 2.40 8.40 -5.61
C GLU A 193 3.16 9.46 -6.44
N GLY A 194 4.20 9.07 -7.19
CA GLY A 194 5.00 9.99 -8.01
C GLY A 194 5.85 10.99 -7.23
N LEU A 195 6.20 10.66 -5.98
CA LEU A 195 7.02 11.46 -5.08
C LEU A 195 8.48 11.03 -5.12
N THR A 196 9.38 11.93 -4.72
CA THR A 196 10.81 11.62 -4.62
C THR A 196 11.06 10.73 -3.40
N PRO A 197 11.59 9.50 -3.54
CA PRO A 197 11.86 8.63 -2.39
C PRO A 197 12.88 9.25 -1.41
N CYS A 198 12.63 9.10 -0.11
CA CYS A 198 13.53 9.63 0.94
C CYS A 198 14.80 8.81 1.10
N TYR A 199 14.79 7.51 0.82
CA TYR A 199 15.90 6.63 1.19
C TYR A 199 16.74 6.18 0.00
N SER A 200 18.05 6.09 0.23
CA SER A 200 19.03 5.53 -0.72
C SER A 200 20.03 4.64 0.03
N GLY A 201 20.80 3.83 -0.70
CA GLY A 201 21.69 2.84 -0.10
C GLY A 201 20.93 1.60 0.38
N SER A 202 21.57 0.79 1.23
CA SER A 202 21.01 -0.45 1.76
C SER A 202 21.67 -0.82 3.10
N GLY A 203 20.95 -1.62 3.90
CA GLY A 203 21.44 -2.08 5.20
C GLY A 203 21.85 -0.91 6.10
N VAL A 204 22.93 -1.08 6.85
CA VAL A 204 23.51 -0.04 7.72
C VAL A 204 23.91 1.24 6.98
N ASN A 205 24.10 1.18 5.65
CA ASN A 205 24.46 2.32 4.81
C ASN A 205 23.24 3.08 4.25
N THR A 206 22.03 2.77 4.72
CA THR A 206 20.80 3.47 4.32
C THR A 206 20.87 4.95 4.75
N LYS A 207 20.63 5.86 3.81
CA LYS A 207 20.68 7.32 4.01
C LYS A 207 19.32 7.96 3.70
N CYS A 208 18.91 8.90 4.53
CA CYS A 208 17.72 9.72 4.32
C CYS A 208 18.07 11.05 3.63
N ASN A 209 17.44 11.34 2.49
CA ASN A 209 17.38 12.65 1.88
C ASN A 209 16.23 13.45 2.51
N TRP A 210 16.56 14.27 3.50
CA TRP A 210 15.60 15.11 4.23
C TRP A 210 14.93 16.21 3.39
N ASN A 211 15.41 16.44 2.16
CA ASN A 211 14.81 17.40 1.23
C ASN A 211 13.80 16.75 0.27
N ALA A 212 13.74 15.41 0.21
CA ALA A 212 12.78 14.70 -0.62
C ALA A 212 11.34 14.94 -0.11
N ASP A 213 10.39 14.90 -1.04
CA ASP A 213 8.97 15.05 -0.76
C ASP A 213 8.24 13.70 -0.63
N GLY A 214 8.97 12.60 -0.52
CA GLY A 214 8.43 11.26 -0.29
C GLY A 214 8.05 10.99 1.17
N TYR A 215 7.56 9.78 1.37
CA TYR A 215 7.32 9.20 2.69
C TYR A 215 8.62 8.69 3.30
N ARG A 216 8.65 8.73 4.63
CA ARG A 216 9.74 8.24 5.48
C ARG A 216 9.18 7.77 6.83
N LEU A 217 10.00 7.09 7.62
CA LEU A 217 9.76 6.96 9.05
C LEU A 217 9.88 8.34 9.73
N PRO A 218 9.12 8.60 10.80
CA PRO A 218 9.33 9.78 11.64
C PRO A 218 10.69 9.70 12.33
N THR A 219 11.28 10.85 12.65
CA THR A 219 12.33 10.86 13.67
C THR A 219 11.74 10.51 15.03
N GLU A 220 12.57 10.10 15.98
CA GLU A 220 12.13 9.85 17.35
C GLU A 220 11.48 11.10 17.97
N ALA A 221 12.06 12.27 17.72
CA ALA A 221 11.52 13.54 18.21
C ALA A 221 10.21 13.94 17.54
N GLU A 222 10.07 13.73 16.23
CA GLU A 222 8.79 13.92 15.54
C GLU A 222 7.70 13.00 16.10
N TRP A 223 8.07 11.75 16.39
CA TRP A 223 7.16 10.78 16.98
C TRP A 223 6.70 11.21 18.38
N GLU A 224 7.61 11.57 19.27
CA GLU A 224 7.26 11.98 20.63
C GLU A 224 6.50 13.31 20.66
N PHE A 225 6.89 14.28 19.83
CA PHE A 225 6.16 15.54 19.69
C PHE A 225 4.71 15.31 19.25
N ALA A 226 4.49 14.44 18.26
CA ALA A 226 3.14 14.09 17.83
C ALA A 226 2.39 13.29 18.91
N ALA A 227 3.05 12.35 19.60
CA ALA A 227 2.45 11.53 20.66
C ALA A 227 2.00 12.36 21.87
N THR A 228 2.73 13.41 22.22
CA THR A 228 2.39 14.30 23.33
C THR A 228 1.28 15.30 23.01
N GLY A 229 0.80 15.36 21.76
CA GLY A 229 -0.23 16.30 21.33
C GLY A 229 0.32 17.59 20.70
N GLY A 230 1.64 17.66 20.49
CA GLY A 230 2.33 18.78 19.84
C GLY A 230 2.06 20.11 20.54
N ASN A 231 1.77 21.15 19.76
CA ASN A 231 1.41 22.48 20.29
C ASN A 231 0.11 22.51 21.09
N ASN A 232 -0.70 21.45 21.03
CA ASN A 232 -1.95 21.32 21.78
C ASN A 232 -1.82 20.36 22.98
N SER A 233 -0.58 20.02 23.36
CA SER A 233 -0.30 19.07 24.44
C SER A 233 -1.01 19.46 25.75
N ASN A 234 -1.66 18.46 26.36
CA ASN A 234 -2.18 18.53 27.73
C ASN A 234 -1.23 17.88 28.75
N GLU A 235 0.02 17.58 28.35
CA GLU A 235 1.04 16.96 29.20
C GLU A 235 0.63 15.60 29.79
N TYR A 236 -0.21 14.86 29.06
CA TYR A 236 -0.62 13.53 29.47
C TYR A 236 0.50 12.49 29.31
N THR A 237 0.56 11.54 30.25
CA THR A 237 1.47 10.39 30.23
C THR A 237 1.27 9.49 29.00
N TYR A 238 0.01 9.31 28.58
CA TYR A 238 -0.35 8.58 27.37
C TYR A 238 -0.94 9.53 26.34
N SER A 239 -0.80 9.19 25.06
CA SER A 239 -1.20 10.07 23.96
C SER A 239 -2.70 10.36 24.02
N GLY A 240 -3.08 11.58 24.41
CA GLY A 240 -4.47 12.03 24.56
C GLY A 240 -5.15 11.71 25.90
N SER A 241 -4.48 11.09 26.88
CA SER A 241 -5.10 10.82 28.18
C SER A 241 -4.12 10.45 29.29
N GLY A 242 -4.43 10.83 30.54
CA GLY A 242 -3.79 10.23 31.73
C GLY A 242 -4.19 8.76 31.99
N SER A 243 -5.18 8.22 31.26
CA SER A 243 -5.64 6.84 31.40
C SER A 243 -5.47 6.04 30.10
N ILE A 244 -4.50 5.13 30.09
CA ILE A 244 -4.16 4.27 28.94
C ILE A 244 -5.37 3.52 28.38
N GLY A 245 -6.32 3.08 29.22
CA GLY A 245 -7.47 2.29 28.76
C GLY A 245 -8.38 3.01 27.77
N SER A 246 -8.33 4.35 27.73
CA SER A 246 -9.14 5.20 26.84
C SER A 246 -8.50 5.47 25.48
N VAL A 247 -7.17 5.41 25.40
CA VAL A 247 -6.38 5.82 24.23
C VAL A 247 -5.55 4.70 23.62
N GLY A 248 -5.34 3.60 24.35
CA GLY A 248 -4.44 2.54 23.91
C GLY A 248 -4.91 1.12 24.12
N TRP A 249 -4.35 0.24 23.30
CA TRP A 249 -4.47 -1.21 23.40
C TRP A 249 -3.17 -1.80 23.93
N TYR A 250 -3.22 -2.36 25.14
CA TYR A 250 -2.07 -2.87 25.87
C TYR A 250 -2.43 -4.21 26.52
N SER A 251 -1.48 -4.85 27.20
CA SER A 251 -1.66 -6.20 27.76
C SER A 251 -2.90 -6.33 28.65
N GLY A 252 -3.27 -5.25 29.36
CA GLY A 252 -4.42 -5.24 30.26
C GLY A 252 -5.80 -5.17 29.59
N ASN A 253 -5.90 -4.81 28.30
CA ASN A 253 -7.21 -4.67 27.64
C ASN A 253 -7.29 -5.23 26.20
N ALA A 254 -6.18 -5.60 25.58
CA ALA A 254 -6.16 -6.01 24.17
C ALA A 254 -6.59 -7.47 23.96
N GLY A 255 -6.64 -8.30 25.01
CA GLY A 255 -6.98 -9.72 24.88
C GLY A 255 -5.97 -10.50 24.03
N GLY A 256 -4.68 -10.13 24.12
CA GLY A 256 -3.58 -10.85 23.48
C GLY A 256 -3.50 -10.74 21.96
N ARG A 257 -4.07 -9.70 21.34
CA ARG A 257 -3.96 -9.46 19.89
C ARG A 257 -4.05 -7.99 19.51
N THR A 258 -3.54 -7.67 18.33
CA THR A 258 -3.73 -6.36 17.68
C THR A 258 -5.21 -6.06 17.43
N LYS A 259 -5.52 -4.77 17.34
CA LYS A 259 -6.87 -4.24 17.13
C LYS A 259 -6.89 -3.37 15.88
N ALA A 260 -8.09 -3.16 15.34
CA ALA A 260 -8.26 -2.27 14.21
C ALA A 260 -7.79 -0.86 14.60
N VAL A 261 -7.04 -0.22 13.70
CA VAL A 261 -6.54 1.13 13.92
C VAL A 261 -7.70 2.10 14.15
N GLY A 262 -7.47 3.13 14.98
CA GLY A 262 -8.47 4.16 15.25
C GLY A 262 -9.65 3.70 16.11
N SER A 263 -9.54 2.58 16.82
CA SER A 263 -10.63 2.03 17.66
C SER A 263 -10.64 2.56 19.10
N LYS A 264 -9.66 3.40 19.47
CA LYS A 264 -9.60 4.17 20.72
C LYS A 264 -9.69 5.67 20.44
N LYS A 265 -9.72 6.49 21.49
CA LYS A 265 -9.72 7.95 21.32
C LYS A 265 -8.38 8.41 20.72
N PRO A 266 -8.38 9.41 19.82
CA PRO A 266 -7.15 10.04 19.38
C PRO A 266 -6.59 10.98 20.45
N ASN A 267 -5.37 11.47 20.20
CA ASN A 267 -4.81 12.59 20.94
C ASN A 267 -5.32 13.95 20.44
N GLU A 268 -4.76 15.02 21.00
CA GLU A 268 -5.12 16.43 20.75
C GLU A 268 -4.90 16.87 19.30
N LEU A 269 -4.10 16.12 18.52
CA LEU A 269 -3.86 16.34 17.10
C LEU A 269 -4.78 15.50 16.21
N GLY A 270 -5.63 14.66 16.80
CA GLY A 270 -6.46 13.72 16.04
C GLY A 270 -5.70 12.49 15.53
N ILE A 271 -4.51 12.19 16.09
CA ILE A 271 -3.73 10.99 15.76
C ILE A 271 -4.10 9.85 16.71
N TYR A 272 -4.23 8.65 16.17
CA TYR A 272 -4.66 7.46 16.90
C TYR A 272 -3.50 6.49 17.14
N ASP A 273 -3.67 5.64 18.15
CA ASP A 273 -2.80 4.49 18.43
C ASP A 273 -1.32 4.85 18.66
N MET A 274 -1.01 6.09 19.02
CA MET A 274 0.33 6.48 19.51
C MET A 274 0.64 5.87 20.90
N THR A 275 -0.34 5.20 21.51
CA THR A 275 -0.19 4.43 22.74
C THR A 275 -0.72 3.01 22.49
N GLY A 276 0.17 2.02 22.43
CA GLY A 276 -0.17 0.61 22.27
C GLY A 276 -0.50 0.17 20.85
N ASN A 277 -1.24 -0.95 20.75
CA ASN A 277 -1.51 -1.71 19.53
C ASN A 277 -0.25 -2.39 18.96
N VAL A 278 0.65 -1.66 18.31
CA VAL A 278 1.96 -2.15 17.87
C VAL A 278 3.03 -1.09 18.15
N TRP A 279 4.25 -1.53 18.42
CA TRP A 279 5.40 -0.64 18.46
C TRP A 279 5.63 -0.04 17.07
N GLU A 280 6.10 1.19 16.99
CA GLU A 280 6.31 1.89 15.72
C GLU A 280 7.79 2.19 15.50
N TRP A 281 8.35 1.73 14.37
CA TRP A 281 9.72 2.06 13.97
C TRP A 281 9.93 3.57 13.76
N CYS A 282 11.04 4.09 14.30
CA CYS A 282 11.55 5.43 14.01
C CYS A 282 12.80 5.36 13.12
N TRP A 283 13.17 6.50 12.53
CA TRP A 283 14.41 6.61 11.76
C TRP A 283 15.67 6.36 12.60
N ASP A 284 15.67 6.86 13.83
CA ASP A 284 16.86 7.12 14.64
C ASP A 284 17.64 5.85 15.01
N TRP A 285 18.98 5.97 15.02
CA TRP A 285 19.82 5.01 15.74
C TRP A 285 19.68 5.25 17.25
N HIS A 286 19.53 4.17 18.00
CA HIS A 286 19.52 4.23 19.45
C HIS A 286 20.92 4.51 19.99
N ASP A 287 20.97 5.45 20.93
CA ASP A 287 22.11 5.76 21.79
C ASP A 287 21.53 6.18 23.15
N GLU A 288 22.00 5.51 24.21
CA GLU A 288 21.57 5.71 25.59
C GLU A 288 21.85 7.15 26.06
N TYR A 289 22.91 7.78 25.56
CA TYR A 289 23.32 9.13 25.97
C TYR A 289 22.90 10.22 24.98
N TYR A 290 22.09 9.89 23.96
CA TYR A 290 21.74 10.82 22.88
C TYR A 290 21.10 12.10 23.41
N TYR A 291 20.18 12.00 24.37
CA TYR A 291 19.43 13.14 24.91
C TYR A 291 20.35 14.19 25.58
N SER A 292 21.50 13.77 26.10
CA SER A 292 22.48 14.69 26.69
C SER A 292 23.19 15.57 25.65
N ASN A 293 23.24 15.13 24.39
CA ASN A 293 23.96 15.80 23.31
C ASN A 293 23.06 16.10 22.10
N SER A 294 21.74 15.95 22.28
CA SER A 294 20.75 16.10 21.21
C SER A 294 20.74 17.53 20.68
N PRO A 295 20.80 17.74 19.35
CA PRO A 295 20.66 19.07 18.78
C PRO A 295 19.25 19.60 19.03
N SER A 296 19.13 20.90 19.33
CA SER A 296 17.86 21.51 19.72
C SER A 296 16.85 21.67 18.58
N ARG A 297 17.22 21.43 17.32
CA ARG A 297 16.32 21.56 16.16
C ARG A 297 16.40 20.32 15.29
N ASP A 298 15.22 19.73 15.02
CA ASP A 298 15.02 18.58 14.14
C ASP A 298 16.07 17.45 14.36
N PRO A 299 16.22 16.94 15.60
CA PRO A 299 17.14 15.84 15.89
C PRO A 299 16.73 14.58 15.12
N LYS A 300 17.74 13.80 14.73
CA LYS A 300 17.63 12.63 13.82
C LYS A 300 18.31 11.38 14.37
N GLY A 301 18.63 11.40 15.66
CA GLY A 301 19.35 10.33 16.35
C GLY A 301 20.85 10.44 16.15
N ALA A 302 21.57 9.45 16.67
CA ALA A 302 23.00 9.32 16.46
C ALA A 302 23.32 9.06 14.97
N ASP A 303 24.51 9.49 14.52
CA ASP A 303 24.94 9.29 13.12
C ASP A 303 25.13 7.80 12.75
N SER A 304 25.39 6.95 13.75
CA SER A 304 25.55 5.52 13.60
C SER A 304 25.12 4.78 14.87
N GLY A 305 24.78 3.51 14.75
CA GLY A 305 24.39 2.68 15.88
C GLY A 305 24.26 1.21 15.49
N LYS A 306 23.90 0.39 16.47
CA LYS A 306 23.62 -1.05 16.28
C LYS A 306 22.13 -1.33 16.17
N GLU A 307 21.31 -0.52 16.82
CA GLU A 307 19.90 -0.76 17.05
C GLU A 307 19.09 0.49 16.68
N ARG A 308 17.90 0.31 16.12
CA ARG A 308 17.00 1.39 15.73
C ARG A 308 15.96 1.60 16.82
N VAL A 309 15.54 2.85 16.99
CA VAL A 309 14.51 3.22 17.96
C VAL A 309 13.13 2.79 17.45
N PHE A 310 12.29 2.35 18.38
CA PHE A 310 10.85 2.19 18.19
C PHE A 310 10.09 2.73 19.41
N ARG A 311 8.80 3.06 19.24
CA ARG A 311 8.03 3.85 20.22
C ARG A 311 6.59 3.39 20.41
N GLY A 312 5.99 3.75 21.55
CA GLY A 312 4.53 3.72 21.79
C GLY A 312 3.92 2.50 22.50
N GLY A 313 4.63 1.38 22.60
CA GLY A 313 4.09 0.15 23.19
C GLY A 313 3.25 -0.68 22.20
N ALA A 314 2.93 -1.92 22.57
CA ALA A 314 2.11 -2.82 21.77
C ALA A 314 0.98 -3.44 22.59
N TYR A 315 0.11 -4.21 21.92
CA TYR A 315 -1.02 -4.91 22.55
C TYR A 315 -0.61 -5.87 23.67
N ASN A 316 0.63 -6.34 23.69
CA ASN A 316 1.21 -7.22 24.71
C ASN A 316 2.15 -6.48 25.69
N SER A 317 2.34 -5.17 25.54
CA SER A 317 3.15 -4.36 26.45
C SER A 317 2.41 -4.09 27.76
N ALA A 318 3.14 -4.08 28.87
CA ALA A 318 2.65 -3.51 30.12
C ALA A 318 2.44 -1.99 29.95
N ALA A 319 1.52 -1.41 30.73
CA ALA A 319 1.15 0.00 30.61
C ALA A 319 2.34 0.97 30.77
N VAL A 320 3.36 0.61 31.56
CA VAL A 320 4.57 1.43 31.76
C VAL A 320 5.40 1.58 30.48
N HIS A 321 5.33 0.61 29.56
CA HIS A 321 6.02 0.64 28.27
C HIS A 321 5.20 1.32 27.16
N CYS A 322 4.01 1.86 27.48
CA CYS A 322 3.18 2.58 26.51
C CYS A 322 3.19 4.10 26.75
N ARG A 323 4.00 4.60 27.69
CA ARG A 323 4.16 6.05 27.94
C ARG A 323 4.70 6.73 26.69
N SER A 324 4.27 7.96 26.42
CA SER A 324 4.71 8.72 25.24
C SER A 324 6.23 8.89 25.18
N ALA A 325 6.91 8.95 26.33
CA ALA A 325 8.36 9.10 26.45
C ALA A 325 9.14 7.77 26.40
N ASN A 326 8.47 6.62 26.47
CA ASN A 326 9.18 5.34 26.57
C ASN A 326 9.90 4.95 25.28
N ARG A 327 11.18 4.63 25.41
CA ARG A 327 12.08 4.23 24.32
C ARG A 327 12.22 2.72 24.28
N GLY A 328 12.15 2.16 23.08
CA GLY A 328 12.58 0.82 22.81
C GLY A 328 13.55 0.78 21.64
N PHE A 329 14.37 -0.25 21.59
CA PHE A 329 15.39 -0.40 20.57
C PHE A 329 15.66 -1.88 20.27
N ILE A 330 15.99 -2.18 19.02
CA ILE A 330 16.43 -3.50 18.59
C ILE A 330 17.21 -3.40 17.28
N TYR A 331 18.01 -4.41 16.96
CA TYR A 331 18.71 -4.53 15.69
C TYR A 331 17.75 -4.39 14.48
N PRO A 332 18.16 -3.68 13.42
CA PRO A 332 17.28 -3.34 12.29
C PRO A 332 16.84 -4.53 11.43
N ASP A 333 17.51 -5.69 11.53
CA ASP A 333 17.21 -6.94 10.82
C ASP A 333 16.39 -7.94 11.66
N LYS A 334 15.95 -7.56 12.86
CA LYS A 334 15.24 -8.45 13.78
C LYS A 334 13.77 -8.05 13.94
N PRO A 335 12.83 -8.85 13.40
CA PRO A 335 11.43 -8.79 13.83
C PRO A 335 11.15 -9.64 15.09
N GLY A 336 12.08 -10.51 15.47
CA GLY A 336 11.83 -11.68 16.33
C GLY A 336 11.55 -11.36 17.79
N ASN A 337 10.27 -11.31 18.15
CA ASN A 337 9.62 -11.27 19.47
C ASN A 337 8.96 -9.94 19.85
N ILE A 338 9.18 -8.88 19.08
CA ILE A 338 8.55 -7.56 19.31
C ILE A 338 7.50 -7.33 18.23
N VAL A 339 6.31 -6.91 18.64
CA VAL A 339 5.21 -6.60 17.72
C VAL A 339 5.45 -5.23 17.11
N LEU A 340 6.31 -5.19 16.09
CA LEU A 340 6.77 -3.98 15.41
C LEU A 340 6.05 -3.76 14.08
N GLY A 341 5.44 -2.59 13.97
CA GLY A 341 4.86 -2.04 12.76
C GLY A 341 5.49 -0.69 12.43
N LEU A 342 4.75 0.16 11.73
CA LEU A 342 5.22 1.49 11.36
C LEU A 342 4.07 2.49 11.21
N ARG A 343 4.47 3.75 11.26
CA ARG A 343 3.71 4.91 10.79
C ARG A 343 4.64 5.72 9.90
N VAL A 344 4.08 6.37 8.88
CA VAL A 344 4.85 7.19 7.95
C VAL A 344 4.76 8.67 8.31
N ALA A 345 5.79 9.41 7.93
CA ALA A 345 5.89 10.85 7.97
C ALA A 345 6.33 11.38 6.59
N LYS A 346 6.09 12.66 6.34
CA LYS A 346 6.52 13.38 5.13
C LYS A 346 6.67 14.86 5.45
N LYS A 347 7.54 15.57 4.73
CA LYS A 347 7.68 17.02 4.86
C LYS A 347 6.36 17.73 4.52
N SER A 348 5.97 18.74 5.30
CA SER A 348 4.86 19.64 4.91
C SER A 348 5.36 20.57 3.80
N ARG A 349 4.61 20.69 2.70
CA ARG A 349 4.94 21.57 1.56
C ARG A 349 5.03 23.03 1.98
#